data_AF-A0A849NGF9-F1
#
_entry.id   AF-A0A849NGF9-F1
#
_cell.length_a   1.000
_cell.length_b   1.000
_cell.length_c   1.000
_cell.angle_alpha   90.00
_cell.angle_beta   90.00
_cell.angle_gamma   90.00
#
_symmetry.space_group_name_H-M   'P 1'
#
loop_
_entity.id
_entity.type
_entity.pdbx_description
1 polymer ?
#
loop_
_entity_poly.entity_id
_entity_poly.type
_entity_poly.pdbx_seq_one_letter_code
_entity_poly.pdbx_strand_id
1 'polypeptide(L)'
;MRKFSYISKYKLQEALYIVGFFVIVFILILLISNVSDFHLLRGAIGVVFLGLITAWYEIVLAPKLQTKITTFLFMLATLLFYYLIFSLMLLLYAYINLIFKAGLSFSEAMDYNLFDIYPQGWREMLFYFFVFILILQLTRELRMKTGRGLTKNFLLGKLRNPLSDKRIFMFMDLTSSTSYAEILGHKKYSSFIRDIYIELDEHIIAAKGSLYQYVGDEVVVSWSVKDGLKKNNCINFFFMVQKRMSELENFFKSKYEVVPQFKAGLHIGEVAITEVGGVLKRELAFHGDVVNTTARICAECRKLNESFLISKELSGMIKDLDENFSIQSVGKFNLRGKINEIELFKVIWKCNADNNKKMKEDYFKDDEIIKRLEAVEK
;
A
#
# COMPACT_ATOMS: atom_id res chain seq x y z
N MET A 1 -0.79 -21.02 -17.59
CA MET A 1 -0.26 -20.30 -16.40
C MET A 1 -1.09 -19.05 -16.13
N ARG A 2 -1.87 -19.00 -15.04
CA ARG A 2 -2.64 -17.79 -14.66
C ARG A 2 -1.66 -16.67 -14.29
N LYS A 3 -1.63 -15.57 -15.07
CA LYS A 3 -0.92 -14.34 -14.70
C LYS A 3 -1.65 -13.71 -13.50
N PHE A 4 -1.01 -13.70 -12.33
CA PHE A 4 -1.47 -12.93 -11.16
C PHE A 4 -1.65 -11.45 -11.51
N SER A 5 -2.76 -10.84 -11.06
CA SER A 5 -2.92 -9.38 -11.00
C SER A 5 -1.73 -8.74 -10.27
N TYR A 6 -1.45 -7.48 -10.57
CA TYR A 6 -0.40 -6.75 -9.88
C TYR A 6 -0.62 -6.72 -8.36
N ILE A 7 -1.88 -6.56 -7.92
CA ILE A 7 -2.23 -6.58 -6.49
C ILE A 7 -1.89 -7.94 -5.89
N SER A 8 -2.25 -9.04 -6.55
CA SER A 8 -1.89 -10.38 -6.06
C SER A 8 -0.38 -10.64 -6.09
N LYS A 9 0.38 -10.07 -7.03
CA LYS A 9 1.86 -10.10 -6.99
C LYS A 9 2.44 -9.32 -5.81
N TYR A 10 1.89 -8.13 -5.53
CA TYR A 10 2.30 -7.33 -4.37
C TYR A 10 2.01 -8.06 -3.06
N LYS A 11 0.78 -8.59 -2.92
CA LYS A 11 0.39 -9.43 -1.78
C LYS A 11 1.33 -10.64 -1.64
N LEU A 12 1.70 -11.29 -2.74
CA LEU A 12 2.65 -12.39 -2.71
C LEU A 12 4.05 -11.95 -2.26
N GLN A 13 4.54 -10.79 -2.73
CA GLN A 13 5.83 -10.25 -2.28
C GLN A 13 5.85 -9.91 -0.79
N GLU A 14 4.78 -9.30 -0.28
CA GLU A 14 4.62 -9.04 1.15
C GLU A 14 4.54 -10.36 1.95
N ALA A 15 3.81 -11.35 1.46
CA ALA A 15 3.73 -12.66 2.11
C ALA A 15 5.10 -13.34 2.18
N LEU A 16 5.87 -13.30 1.09
CA LEU A 16 7.24 -13.84 1.03
C LEU A 16 8.18 -13.08 1.96
N TYR A 17 8.05 -11.76 2.08
CA TYR A 17 8.83 -10.96 3.02
C TYR A 17 8.54 -11.35 4.47
N ILE A 18 7.25 -11.48 4.84
CA ILE A 18 6.82 -11.88 6.18
C ILE A 18 7.36 -13.28 6.51
N VAL A 19 7.12 -14.26 5.63
CA VAL A 19 7.61 -15.65 5.83
C VAL A 19 9.13 -15.67 5.91
N GLY A 20 9.83 -14.97 5.02
CA GLY A 20 11.29 -14.87 5.03
C GLY A 20 11.83 -14.27 6.32
N PHE A 21 11.16 -13.28 6.90
CA PHE A 21 11.53 -12.69 8.18
C PHE A 21 11.44 -13.69 9.33
N PHE A 22 10.34 -14.45 9.41
CA PHE A 22 10.19 -15.53 10.38
C PHE A 22 11.29 -16.59 10.26
N VAL A 23 11.63 -16.99 9.02
CA VAL A 23 12.72 -17.93 8.75
C VAL A 23 14.07 -17.38 9.23
N ILE A 24 14.36 -16.10 8.97
CA ILE A 24 15.61 -15.47 9.44
C ILE A 24 15.68 -15.48 10.97
N VAL A 25 14.59 -15.11 11.65
CA VAL A 25 14.55 -15.13 13.13
C VAL A 25 14.76 -16.54 13.66
N PHE A 26 14.16 -17.55 13.03
CA PHE A 26 14.39 -18.94 13.40
C PHE A 26 15.86 -19.36 13.22
N ILE A 27 16.50 -18.99 12.11
CA ILE A 27 17.93 -19.24 11.88
C ILE A 27 18.77 -18.56 12.97
N LEU A 28 18.46 -17.32 13.34
CA LEU A 28 19.18 -16.62 14.41
C LEU A 28 19.02 -17.33 15.77
N ILE A 29 17.82 -17.84 16.08
CA ILE A 29 17.59 -18.64 17.30
C ILE A 29 18.42 -19.92 17.26
N LEU A 30 18.47 -20.61 16.11
CA LEU A 30 19.29 -21.82 15.94
C LEU A 30 20.79 -21.56 16.11
N LEU A 31 21.30 -20.42 15.66
CA LEU A 31 22.73 -20.07 15.85
C LEU A 31 23.10 -19.87 17.33
N ILE A 32 22.13 -19.53 18.17
CA ILE A 32 22.33 -19.28 19.61
C ILE A 32 21.99 -20.54 20.44
N SER A 33 21.23 -21.48 19.86
CA SER A 33 20.65 -22.62 20.58
C SER A 33 21.28 -23.93 20.11
N ASN A 34 21.74 -24.76 21.04
CA ASN A 34 22.29 -26.08 20.71
C ASN A 34 21.14 -27.09 20.53
N VAL A 35 20.51 -27.09 19.35
CA VAL A 35 19.29 -27.86 19.04
C VAL A 35 19.63 -29.10 18.19
N SER A 36 19.01 -30.26 18.48
CA SER A 36 19.19 -31.46 17.67
C SER A 36 18.44 -31.42 16.33
N ASP A 37 18.92 -32.18 15.34
CA ASP A 37 18.39 -32.20 13.96
C ASP A 37 16.88 -32.48 13.89
N PHE A 38 16.36 -33.32 14.78
CA PHE A 38 14.94 -33.68 14.81
C PHE A 38 14.04 -32.51 15.26
N HIS A 39 14.50 -31.71 16.22
CA HIS A 39 13.79 -30.50 16.66
C HIS A 39 13.89 -29.38 15.61
N LEU A 40 14.95 -29.38 14.80
CA LEU A 40 15.20 -28.41 13.74
C LEU A 40 14.15 -28.51 12.62
N LEU A 41 13.84 -29.71 12.13
CA LEU A 41 12.83 -29.91 11.07
C LEU A 41 11.43 -29.48 11.51
N ARG A 42 11.01 -29.88 12.72
CA ARG A 42 9.69 -29.51 13.29
C ARG A 42 9.58 -28.01 13.51
N GLY A 43 10.65 -27.38 14.04
CA GLY A 43 10.72 -25.94 14.21
C GLY A 43 10.61 -25.19 12.89
N ALA A 44 11.33 -25.63 11.85
CA ALA A 44 11.28 -25.01 10.52
C ALA A 44 9.86 -25.04 9.92
N ILE A 45 9.18 -26.19 10.01
CA ILE A 45 7.79 -26.33 9.54
C ILE A 45 6.86 -25.39 10.32
N GLY A 46 6.98 -25.36 11.65
CA GLY A 46 6.17 -24.50 12.51
C GLY A 46 6.34 -23.02 12.17
N VAL A 47 7.58 -22.56 11.96
CA VAL A 47 7.88 -21.16 11.65
C VAL A 47 7.36 -20.74 10.27
N VAL A 48 7.48 -21.60 9.26
CA VAL A 48 6.89 -21.34 7.93
C VAL A 48 5.37 -21.24 8.03
N PHE A 49 4.74 -22.14 8.78
CA PHE A 49 3.29 -22.13 8.99
C PHE A 49 2.83 -20.86 9.71
N LEU A 50 3.52 -20.47 10.77
CA LEU A 50 3.28 -19.21 11.50
C LEU A 50 3.46 -18.00 10.59
N GLY A 51 4.49 -17.99 9.74
CA GLY A 51 4.73 -16.96 8.75
C GLY A 51 3.60 -16.85 7.73
N LEU A 52 3.05 -17.98 7.26
CA LEU A 52 1.92 -18.01 6.33
C LEU A 52 0.62 -17.50 6.98
N ILE A 53 0.32 -17.90 8.22
CA ILE A 53 -0.84 -17.39 8.97
C ILE A 53 -0.70 -15.88 9.18
N THR A 54 0.49 -15.43 9.57
CA THR A 54 0.79 -14.00 9.76
C THR A 54 0.60 -13.24 8.46
N ALA A 55 1.14 -13.75 7.34
CA ALA A 55 0.97 -13.13 6.03
C ALA A 55 -0.49 -13.04 5.61
N TRP A 56 -1.26 -14.11 5.79
CA TRP A 56 -2.70 -14.11 5.52
C TRP A 56 -3.43 -13.05 6.37
N TYR A 57 -3.16 -13.01 7.67
CA TYR A 57 -3.75 -12.02 8.56
C TYR A 57 -3.43 -10.59 8.12
N GLU A 58 -2.15 -10.26 7.96
CA GLU A 58 -1.64 -8.92 7.65
C GLU A 58 -2.15 -8.40 6.31
N ILE A 59 -2.30 -9.28 5.32
CA ILE A 59 -2.63 -8.90 3.95
C ILE A 59 -4.13 -8.91 3.68
N VAL A 60 -4.88 -9.82 4.32
CA VAL A 60 -6.28 -10.07 3.99
C VAL A 60 -7.22 -9.53 5.07
N LEU A 61 -6.95 -9.83 6.34
CA LEU A 61 -7.88 -9.54 7.43
C LEU A 61 -7.61 -8.17 8.06
N ALA A 62 -6.34 -7.86 8.32
CA ALA A 62 -5.95 -6.66 9.05
C ALA A 62 -6.38 -5.34 8.36
N PRO A 63 -6.23 -5.16 7.03
CA PRO A 63 -6.67 -3.93 6.37
C PRO A 63 -8.20 -3.75 6.43
N LYS A 64 -8.97 -4.85 6.36
CA LYS A 64 -10.44 -4.82 6.48
C LYS A 64 -10.91 -4.43 7.88
N LEU A 65 -10.16 -4.85 8.89
CA LEU A 65 -10.49 -4.54 10.28
C LEU A 65 -10.13 -3.08 10.60
N GLN A 66 -8.97 -2.62 10.12
CA GLN A 66 -8.46 -1.27 10.35
C GLN A 66 -9.39 -0.15 9.83
N THR A 67 -10.22 -0.43 8.81
CA THR A 67 -11.22 0.53 8.31
C THR A 67 -12.52 0.57 9.12
N LYS A 68 -12.76 -0.44 9.98
CA LYS A 68 -14.03 -0.61 10.73
C LYS A 68 -13.94 -0.24 12.20
N ILE A 69 -12.75 -0.37 12.81
CA ILE A 69 -12.54 -0.14 14.24
C ILE A 69 -11.47 0.93 14.49
N THR A 70 -11.45 1.49 15.69
CA THR A 70 -10.44 2.48 16.08
C THR A 70 -9.03 1.86 16.06
N THR A 71 -8.01 2.68 15.82
CA THR A 71 -6.61 2.24 15.77
C THR A 71 -6.19 1.50 17.05
N PHE A 72 -6.65 1.96 18.22
CA PHE A 72 -6.36 1.31 19.49
C PHE A 72 -6.97 -0.11 19.59
N LEU A 73 -8.25 -0.26 19.25
CA LEU A 73 -8.91 -1.57 19.25
C LEU A 73 -8.29 -2.50 18.21
N PHE A 74 -7.89 -1.96 17.06
CA PHE A 74 -7.18 -2.71 16.03
C PHE A 74 -5.84 -3.27 16.55
N MET A 75 -5.03 -2.45 17.22
CA MET A 75 -3.77 -2.91 17.84
C MET A 75 -4.02 -4.01 18.87
N LEU A 76 -5.02 -3.85 19.74
CA LEU A 76 -5.35 -4.85 20.76
C LEU A 76 -5.82 -6.18 20.15
N ALA A 77 -6.74 -6.11 19.18
CA ALA A 77 -7.24 -7.30 18.47
C ALA A 77 -6.11 -8.04 17.75
N THR A 78 -5.17 -7.29 17.17
CA THR A 78 -4.00 -7.85 16.49
C THR A 78 -3.06 -8.56 17.45
N LEU A 79 -2.73 -7.92 18.59
CA LEU A 79 -1.91 -8.53 19.63
C LEU A 79 -2.55 -9.80 20.19
N LEU A 80 -3.86 -9.77 20.46
CA LEU A 80 -4.61 -10.93 20.94
C LEU A 80 -4.60 -12.07 19.93
N PHE A 81 -4.84 -11.78 18.64
CA PHE A 81 -4.81 -12.77 17.56
C PHE A 81 -3.47 -13.52 17.53
N TYR A 82 -2.36 -12.79 17.55
CA TYR A 82 -1.04 -13.41 17.53
C TYR A 82 -0.75 -14.21 18.81
N TYR A 83 -1.08 -13.66 19.98
CA TYR A 83 -0.90 -14.36 21.26
C TYR A 83 -1.64 -15.70 21.28
N LEU A 84 -2.90 -15.72 20.82
CA LEU A 84 -3.72 -16.94 20.76
C LEU A 84 -3.15 -17.98 19.79
N ILE A 85 -2.73 -17.56 18.58
CA ILE A 85 -2.13 -18.46 17.59
C ILE A 85 -0.85 -19.09 18.12
N PHE A 86 0.02 -18.29 18.72
CA PHE A 86 1.29 -18.82 19.20
C PHE A 86 1.12 -19.71 20.43
N SER A 87 0.21 -19.35 21.34
CA SER A 87 -0.17 -20.21 22.47
C SER A 87 -0.74 -21.55 21.98
N LEU A 88 -1.61 -21.53 20.97
CA LEU A 88 -2.14 -22.74 20.34
C LEU A 88 -1.03 -23.58 19.69
N MET A 89 -0.06 -22.95 19.03
CA MET A 89 1.08 -23.66 18.44
C MET A 89 1.99 -24.30 19.49
N LEU A 90 2.26 -23.61 20.61
CA LEU A 90 3.01 -24.18 21.73
C LEU A 90 2.27 -25.37 22.36
N LEU A 91 0.96 -25.27 22.51
CA LEU A 91 0.11 -26.35 22.98
C LEU A 91 0.17 -27.58 22.05
N LEU A 92 0.00 -27.37 20.74
CA LEU A 92 0.12 -28.44 19.75
C LEU A 92 1.51 -29.07 19.76
N TYR A 93 2.57 -28.26 19.89
CA TYR A 93 3.93 -28.75 20.01
C TYR A 93 4.14 -29.61 21.26
N ALA A 94 3.59 -29.21 22.41
CA ALA A 94 3.62 -29.99 23.64
C ALA A 94 2.98 -31.38 23.45
N TYR A 95 1.75 -31.43 22.91
CA TYR A 95 1.05 -32.69 22.65
C TYR A 95 1.76 -33.57 21.61
N ILE A 96 2.28 -32.99 20.52
CA ILE A 96 3.07 -33.73 19.53
C ILE A 96 4.30 -34.35 20.19
N ASN A 97 4.97 -33.66 21.12
CA ASN A 97 6.09 -34.25 21.83
C ASN A 97 5.68 -35.39 22.77
N LEU A 98 4.56 -35.28 23.49
CA LEU A 98 4.06 -36.39 24.31
C LEU A 98 3.77 -37.64 23.47
N ILE A 99 3.02 -37.48 22.39
CA ILE A 99 2.59 -38.61 21.56
C ILE A 99 3.79 -39.28 20.88
N PHE A 100 4.67 -38.49 20.25
CA PHE A 100 5.76 -39.06 19.45
C PHE A 100 7.03 -39.38 20.24
N LYS A 101 7.35 -38.65 21.32
CA LYS A 101 8.57 -38.87 22.12
C LYS A 101 8.32 -39.81 23.30
N ALA A 102 7.19 -39.66 23.99
CA ALA A 102 6.83 -40.53 25.11
C ALA A 102 6.04 -41.78 24.66
N GLY A 103 5.63 -41.86 23.39
CA GLY A 103 4.93 -43.02 22.84
C GLY A 103 3.49 -43.17 23.35
N LEU A 104 2.92 -42.10 23.90
CA LEU A 104 1.59 -42.10 24.50
C LEU A 104 0.50 -42.08 23.43
N SER A 105 -0.62 -42.74 23.72
CA SER A 105 -1.86 -42.55 22.97
C SER A 105 -2.43 -41.14 23.19
N PHE A 106 -3.32 -40.71 22.30
CA PHE A 106 -3.95 -39.39 22.40
C PHE A 106 -4.76 -39.22 23.70
N SER A 107 -5.44 -40.27 24.16
CA SER A 107 -6.19 -40.25 25.43
C SER A 107 -5.26 -40.08 26.62
N GLU A 108 -4.16 -40.84 26.67
CA GLU A 108 -3.18 -40.74 27.76
C GLU A 108 -2.50 -39.37 27.79
N ALA A 109 -2.25 -38.76 26.62
CA ALA A 109 -1.67 -37.43 26.54
C ALA A 109 -2.64 -36.35 27.08
N MET A 110 -3.95 -36.54 26.96
CA MET A 110 -4.97 -35.59 27.42
C MET A 110 -5.10 -35.54 28.94
N ASP A 111 -4.73 -36.60 29.64
CA ASP A 111 -4.80 -36.70 31.10
C ASP A 111 -3.68 -35.91 31.80
N TYR A 112 -2.69 -35.40 31.06
CA TYR A 112 -1.62 -34.57 31.62
C TYR A 112 -2.08 -33.14 31.86
N ASN A 113 -1.64 -32.55 32.98
CA ASN A 113 -1.83 -31.12 33.22
C ASN A 113 -1.10 -30.30 32.15
N LEU A 114 -1.81 -29.31 31.60
CA LEU A 114 -1.28 -28.42 30.58
C LEU A 114 0.06 -27.79 30.97
N PHE A 115 0.20 -27.35 32.23
CA PHE A 115 1.43 -26.70 32.71
C PHE A 115 2.64 -27.64 32.75
N ASP A 116 2.43 -28.95 32.90
CA ASP A 116 3.50 -29.95 32.98
C ASP A 116 4.02 -30.34 31.60
N ILE A 117 3.18 -30.17 30.57
CA ILE A 117 3.51 -30.55 29.18
C ILE A 117 4.13 -29.40 28.38
N TYR A 118 3.96 -28.16 28.84
CA TYR A 118 4.59 -27.02 28.18
C TYR A 118 6.11 -27.17 28.20
N PRO A 119 6.80 -26.85 27.08
CA PRO A 119 8.25 -26.87 27.03
C PRO A 119 8.85 -25.97 28.12
N GLN A 120 9.97 -26.40 28.69
CA GLN A 120 10.76 -25.54 29.57
C GLN A 120 11.10 -24.24 28.81
N GLY A 121 10.86 -23.09 29.45
CA GLY A 121 11.08 -21.79 28.82
C GLY A 121 9.88 -21.23 28.04
N TRP A 122 8.69 -21.83 28.13
CA TRP A 122 7.51 -21.38 27.37
C TRP A 122 7.10 -19.93 27.66
N ARG A 123 7.35 -19.43 28.89
CA ARG A 123 7.05 -18.05 29.28
C ARG A 123 7.96 -17.07 28.58
N GLU A 124 9.24 -17.40 28.49
CA GLU A 124 10.28 -16.66 27.79
C GLU A 124 10.00 -16.67 26.29
N MET A 125 9.58 -17.81 25.72
CA MET A 125 9.14 -17.89 24.34
C MET A 125 7.94 -16.98 24.04
N LEU A 126 6.92 -16.96 24.92
CA LEU A 126 5.79 -16.04 24.79
C LEU A 126 6.21 -14.58 24.87
N PHE A 127 7.13 -14.25 25.79
CA PHE A 127 7.66 -12.89 25.93
C PHE A 127 8.44 -12.45 24.69
N TYR A 128 9.35 -13.29 24.17
CA TYR A 128 10.09 -12.99 22.94
C TYR A 128 9.15 -12.86 21.75
N PHE A 129 8.12 -13.71 21.65
CA PHE A 129 7.13 -13.61 20.60
C PHE A 129 6.31 -12.32 20.70
N PHE A 130 5.92 -11.91 21.92
CA PHE A 130 5.27 -10.63 22.16
C PHE A 130 6.13 -9.43 21.70
N VAL A 131 7.40 -9.39 22.11
CA VAL A 131 8.35 -8.34 21.66
C VAL A 131 8.49 -8.35 20.13
N PHE A 132 8.56 -9.54 19.54
CA PHE A 132 8.65 -9.70 18.09
C PHE A 132 7.41 -9.16 17.36
N ILE A 133 6.20 -9.44 17.84
CA ILE A 133 4.96 -8.87 17.28
C ILE A 133 4.97 -7.35 17.38
N LEU A 134 5.41 -6.79 18.52
CA LEU A 134 5.52 -5.33 18.68
C LEU A 134 6.44 -4.71 17.63
N ILE A 135 7.59 -5.33 17.34
CA ILE A 135 8.51 -4.88 16.30
C ILE A 135 7.86 -4.97 14.90
N LEU A 136 7.17 -6.07 14.60
CA LEU A 136 6.44 -6.22 13.34
C LEU A 136 5.37 -5.13 13.17
N GLN A 137 4.58 -4.86 14.21
CA GLN A 137 3.55 -3.81 14.17
C GLN A 137 4.17 -2.42 14.02
N LEU A 138 5.27 -2.14 14.73
CA LEU A 138 5.98 -0.87 14.61
C LEU A 138 6.52 -0.67 13.19
N THR A 139 7.16 -1.69 12.60
CA THR A 139 7.70 -1.59 11.24
C THR A 139 6.60 -1.41 10.19
N ARG A 140 5.44 -2.05 10.36
CA ARG A 140 4.26 -1.83 9.51
C ARG A 140 3.79 -0.38 9.60
N GLU A 141 3.59 0.13 10.82
CA GLU A 141 3.10 1.49 11.04
C GLU A 141 4.08 2.53 10.48
N LEU A 142 5.38 2.34 10.68
CA LEU A 142 6.41 3.19 10.10
C LEU A 142 6.38 3.18 8.58
N ARG A 143 6.21 2.00 7.95
CA ARG A 143 6.11 1.89 6.49
C ARG A 143 4.90 2.61 5.93
N MET A 144 3.76 2.56 6.63
CA MET A 144 2.56 3.31 6.24
C MET A 144 2.79 4.83 6.34
N LYS A 145 3.49 5.30 7.38
CA LYS A 145 3.78 6.74 7.58
C LYS A 145 4.89 7.29 6.67
N THR A 146 5.94 6.52 6.38
CA THR A 146 7.08 7.01 5.59
C THR A 146 6.91 6.87 4.09
N GLY A 147 5.92 6.08 3.64
CA GLY A 147 5.80 5.66 2.26
C GLY A 147 6.84 4.60 1.86
N ARG A 148 6.69 4.06 0.64
CA ARG A 148 7.50 2.93 0.15
C ARG A 148 8.95 3.34 -0.10
N GLY A 149 9.89 2.51 0.37
CA GLY A 149 11.32 2.66 0.09
C GLY A 149 12.08 3.67 0.94
N LEU A 150 11.38 4.47 1.78
CA LEU A 150 12.00 5.47 2.64
C LEU A 150 12.18 5.01 4.09
N THR A 151 11.50 3.95 4.52
CA THR A 151 11.49 3.47 5.91
C THR A 151 12.87 3.17 6.46
N LYS A 152 13.76 2.56 5.67
CA LYS A 152 15.15 2.28 6.10
C LYS A 152 15.94 3.56 6.33
N ASN A 153 15.82 4.54 5.43
CA ASN A 153 16.52 5.82 5.56
C ASN A 153 15.97 6.63 6.73
N PHE A 154 14.66 6.54 6.98
CA PHE A 154 14.02 7.12 8.15
C PHE A 154 14.55 6.50 9.45
N LEU A 155 14.54 5.17 9.57
CA LEU A 155 15.02 4.45 10.76
C LEU A 155 16.50 4.70 11.06
N LEU A 156 17.33 4.78 10.02
CA LEU A 156 18.77 5.07 10.16
C LEU A 156 19.06 6.56 10.42
N GLY A 157 18.02 7.42 10.52
CA GLY A 157 18.17 8.86 10.71
C GLY A 157 18.78 9.60 9.52
N LYS A 158 18.92 8.95 8.36
CA LYS A 158 19.53 9.56 7.16
C LYS A 158 18.69 10.70 6.60
N LEU A 159 17.38 10.68 6.84
CA LEU A 159 16.46 11.72 6.39
C LEU A 159 16.47 12.98 7.28
N ARG A 160 17.28 13.02 8.35
CA ARG A 160 17.50 14.28 9.11
C ARG A 160 18.25 15.31 8.28
N ASN A 161 19.07 14.85 7.33
CA ASN A 161 19.70 15.69 6.34
C ASN A 161 18.98 15.50 5.00
N PRO A 162 18.89 16.55 4.16
CA PRO A 162 18.25 16.45 2.86
C PRO A 162 18.90 15.38 1.97
N LEU A 163 18.12 14.35 1.60
CA LEU A 163 18.52 13.34 0.63
C LEU A 163 18.04 13.77 -0.76
N SER A 164 18.97 14.01 -1.69
CA SER A 164 18.62 14.28 -3.09
C SER A 164 18.15 13.00 -3.79
N ASP A 165 17.01 13.07 -4.46
CA ASP A 165 16.44 12.01 -5.30
C ASP A 165 15.79 12.64 -6.55
N LYS A 166 15.59 11.85 -7.60
CA LYS A 166 14.81 12.26 -8.78
C LYS A 166 13.49 11.50 -8.77
N ARG A 167 12.37 12.22 -8.80
CA ARG A 167 11.04 11.61 -8.61
C ARG A 167 10.03 12.17 -9.58
N ILE A 168 9.01 11.36 -9.84
CA ILE A 168 7.81 11.75 -10.58
C ILE A 168 6.75 12.09 -9.55
N PHE A 169 6.11 13.25 -9.69
CA PHE A 169 4.99 13.68 -8.86
C PHE A 169 3.76 13.86 -9.72
N MET A 170 2.62 13.39 -9.21
CA MET A 170 1.29 13.71 -9.70
C MET A 170 0.56 14.53 -8.65
N PHE A 171 -0.01 15.65 -9.07
CA PHE A 171 -1.09 16.30 -8.35
C PHE A 171 -2.38 15.91 -9.06
N MET A 172 -3.33 15.37 -8.32
CA MET A 172 -4.64 14.97 -8.81
C MET A 172 -5.71 15.71 -8.01
N ASP A 173 -6.48 16.53 -8.69
CA ASP A 173 -7.38 17.52 -8.13
C ASP A 173 -8.83 17.20 -8.52
N LEU A 174 -9.74 17.32 -7.57
CA LEU A 174 -11.15 17.01 -7.77
C LEU A 174 -11.83 18.17 -8.51
N THR A 175 -12.44 17.85 -9.65
CA THR A 175 -13.14 18.84 -10.45
C THR A 175 -14.39 19.33 -9.71
N SER A 176 -14.63 20.64 -9.70
CA SER A 176 -15.82 21.26 -9.09
C SER A 176 -15.99 20.97 -7.59
N SER A 177 -14.89 20.79 -6.86
CA SER A 177 -14.91 20.43 -5.45
C SER A 177 -15.61 21.44 -4.54
N THR A 178 -15.50 22.74 -4.82
CA THR A 178 -16.23 23.79 -4.12
C THR A 178 -17.74 23.66 -4.30
N SER A 179 -18.19 23.41 -5.53
CA SER A 179 -19.61 23.17 -5.83
C SER A 179 -20.12 21.90 -5.15
N TYR A 180 -19.31 20.83 -5.12
CA TYR A 180 -19.66 19.62 -4.38
C TYR A 180 -19.77 19.86 -2.87
N ALA A 181 -18.88 20.67 -2.29
CA ALA A 181 -18.93 21.01 -0.87
C ALA A 181 -20.19 21.83 -0.53
N GLU A 182 -20.60 22.74 -1.41
CA GLU A 182 -21.84 23.53 -1.27
C GLU A 182 -23.09 22.65 -1.34
N ILE A 183 -23.17 21.75 -2.34
CA ILE A 183 -24.32 20.86 -2.54
C ILE A 183 -24.45 19.84 -1.41
N LEU A 184 -23.34 19.24 -0.96
CA LEU A 184 -23.37 18.15 0.01
C LEU A 184 -23.38 18.64 1.45
N GLY A 185 -22.87 19.84 1.71
CA GLY A 185 -22.57 20.31 3.06
C GLY A 185 -21.40 19.54 3.69
N HIS A 186 -20.81 20.12 4.73
CA HIS A 186 -19.50 19.69 5.25
C HIS A 186 -19.40 18.22 5.67
N LYS A 187 -20.42 17.65 6.33
CA LYS A 187 -20.38 16.25 6.81
C LYS A 187 -20.46 15.23 5.67
N LYS A 188 -21.37 15.43 4.73
CA LYS A 188 -21.56 14.54 3.58
C LYS A 188 -20.40 14.68 2.60
N TYR A 189 -19.88 15.90 2.40
CA TYR A 189 -18.65 16.14 1.63
C TYR A 189 -17.42 15.45 2.25
N SER A 190 -17.24 15.53 3.57
CA SER A 190 -16.14 14.82 4.24
C SER A 190 -16.25 13.29 4.07
N SER A 191 -17.47 12.75 4.10
CA SER A 191 -17.71 11.32 3.85
C SER A 191 -17.44 10.95 2.39
N PHE A 192 -17.79 11.83 1.45
CA PHE A 192 -17.53 11.69 0.02
C PHE A 192 -16.03 11.62 -0.28
N ILE A 193 -15.24 12.57 0.25
CA ILE A 193 -13.78 12.56 0.12
C ILE A 193 -13.17 11.30 0.73
N ARG A 194 -13.65 10.88 1.90
CA ARG A 194 -13.16 9.65 2.54
C ARG A 194 -13.41 8.42 1.67
N ASP A 195 -14.61 8.27 1.11
CA ASP A 195 -14.95 7.13 0.25
C ASP A 195 -14.15 7.14 -1.06
N ILE A 196 -13.87 8.32 -1.63
CA ILE A 196 -12.93 8.47 -2.76
C ILE A 196 -11.54 7.93 -2.38
N TYR A 197 -10.98 8.37 -1.25
CA TYR A 197 -9.62 8.00 -0.86
C TYR A 197 -9.44 6.50 -0.63
N ILE A 198 -10.45 5.85 -0.06
CA ILE A 198 -10.49 4.38 0.10
C ILE A 198 -10.35 3.70 -1.27
N GLU A 199 -11.03 4.20 -2.30
CA GLU A 199 -10.95 3.65 -3.65
C GLU A 199 -9.61 3.95 -4.35
N LEU A 200 -8.93 5.05 -4.00
CA LEU A 200 -7.63 5.39 -4.57
C LEU A 200 -6.48 4.50 -4.08
N ASP A 201 -6.51 4.07 -2.82
CA ASP A 201 -5.39 3.36 -2.18
C ASP A 201 -4.97 2.10 -2.96
N GLU A 202 -5.94 1.29 -3.40
CA GLU A 202 -5.65 0.08 -4.18
C GLU A 202 -4.96 0.41 -5.51
N HIS A 203 -5.35 1.51 -6.16
CA HIS A 203 -4.82 1.95 -7.43
C HIS A 203 -3.42 2.56 -7.28
N ILE A 204 -3.16 3.29 -6.19
CA ILE A 204 -1.83 3.79 -5.84
C ILE A 204 -0.89 2.60 -5.64
N ILE A 205 -1.33 1.58 -4.88
CA ILE A 205 -0.57 0.36 -4.66
C ILE A 205 -0.28 -0.34 -5.99
N ALA A 206 -1.31 -0.50 -6.84
CA ALA A 206 -1.23 -1.19 -8.12
C ALA A 206 -0.27 -0.50 -9.11
N ALA A 207 -0.28 0.83 -9.12
CA ALA A 207 0.61 1.63 -9.94
C ALA A 207 1.99 1.87 -9.30
N LYS A 208 2.33 1.20 -8.19
CA LYS A 208 3.59 1.43 -7.44
C LYS A 208 3.80 2.87 -6.96
N GLY A 209 2.72 3.62 -6.83
CA GLY A 209 2.76 4.95 -6.27
C GLY A 209 3.06 4.90 -4.77
N SER A 210 3.53 6.03 -4.27
CA SER A 210 3.57 6.36 -2.85
C SER A 210 2.69 7.58 -2.65
N LEU A 211 1.64 7.45 -1.86
CA LEU A 211 0.87 8.59 -1.39
C LEU A 211 1.80 9.51 -0.61
N TYR A 212 1.93 10.77 -1.05
CA TYR A 212 2.68 11.77 -0.32
C TYR A 212 1.78 12.47 0.70
N GLN A 213 0.70 13.08 0.23
CA GLN A 213 -0.24 13.80 1.09
C GLN A 213 -1.61 13.94 0.43
N TYR A 214 -2.62 14.08 1.28
CA TYR A 214 -3.92 14.63 0.93
C TYR A 214 -3.94 16.11 1.32
N VAL A 215 -4.29 17.00 0.39
CA VAL A 215 -4.39 18.44 0.62
C VAL A 215 -5.81 18.88 0.29
N GLY A 216 -6.67 18.93 1.30
CA GLY A 216 -8.09 19.19 1.08
C GLY A 216 -8.73 18.04 0.29
N ASP A 217 -9.03 18.30 -0.98
CA ASP A 217 -9.57 17.38 -1.98
C ASP A 217 -8.53 16.93 -3.02
N GLU A 218 -7.33 17.50 -2.98
CA GLU A 218 -6.21 17.12 -3.84
C GLU A 218 -5.44 15.92 -3.28
N VAL A 219 -4.98 15.06 -4.17
CA VAL A 219 -4.17 13.88 -3.86
C VAL A 219 -2.82 14.03 -4.53
N VAL A 220 -1.75 13.96 -3.74
CA VAL A 220 -0.38 14.01 -4.25
C VAL A 220 0.25 12.63 -4.17
N VAL A 221 0.62 12.09 -5.33
CA VAL A 221 1.26 10.78 -5.45
C VAL A 221 2.66 10.95 -6.03
N SER A 222 3.62 10.18 -5.53
CA SER A 222 4.99 10.18 -6.05
C SER A 222 5.47 8.78 -6.43
N TRP A 223 6.41 8.73 -7.38
CA TRP A 223 7.10 7.51 -7.79
C TRP A 223 8.60 7.73 -7.83
N SER A 224 9.36 6.66 -7.56
CA SER A 224 10.72 6.57 -8.08
C SER A 224 10.67 6.58 -9.62
N VAL A 225 11.68 7.12 -10.29
CA VAL A 225 11.72 7.14 -11.77
C VAL A 225 11.52 5.73 -12.33
N LYS A 226 12.20 4.74 -11.74
CA LYS A 226 12.14 3.33 -12.14
C LYS A 226 10.72 2.78 -12.09
N ASP A 227 10.00 3.00 -10.98
CA ASP A 227 8.68 2.42 -10.81
C ASP A 227 7.61 3.19 -11.57
N GLY A 228 7.70 4.52 -11.68
CA GLY A 228 6.73 5.33 -12.41
C GLY A 228 6.77 5.12 -13.92
N LEU A 229 7.97 4.98 -14.51
CA LEU A 229 8.12 4.75 -15.95
C LEU A 229 7.88 3.29 -16.36
N LYS A 230 8.11 2.33 -15.46
CA LYS A 230 7.89 0.90 -15.76
C LYS A 230 6.44 0.67 -16.19
N LYS A 231 6.25 0.18 -17.41
CA LYS A 231 4.91 -0.03 -18.01
C LYS A 231 4.00 1.20 -17.91
N ASN A 232 4.58 2.40 -17.99
CA ASN A 232 3.86 3.67 -17.85
C ASN A 232 2.99 3.77 -16.58
N ASN A 233 3.39 3.13 -15.46
CA ASN A 233 2.61 3.09 -14.21
C ASN A 233 2.06 4.45 -13.77
N CYS A 234 2.86 5.51 -13.84
CA CYS A 234 2.44 6.86 -13.45
C CYS A 234 1.33 7.44 -14.34
N ILE A 235 1.28 7.10 -15.63
CA ILE A 235 0.20 7.47 -16.55
C ILE A 235 -1.01 6.57 -16.34
N ASN A 236 -0.79 5.26 -16.26
CA ASN A 236 -1.84 4.27 -16.06
C ASN A 236 -2.64 4.55 -14.78
N PHE A 237 -1.97 4.99 -13.70
CA PHE A 237 -2.62 5.35 -12.44
C PHE A 237 -3.83 6.28 -12.64
N PHE A 238 -3.64 7.40 -13.35
CA PHE A 238 -4.69 8.39 -13.55
C PHE A 238 -5.91 7.80 -14.24
N PHE A 239 -5.70 7.06 -15.32
CA PHE A 239 -6.81 6.49 -16.08
C PHE A 239 -7.47 5.30 -15.38
N MET A 240 -6.72 4.52 -14.61
CA MET A 240 -7.31 3.48 -13.75
C MET A 240 -8.25 4.11 -12.72
N VAL A 241 -7.87 5.23 -12.12
CA VAL A 241 -8.72 5.99 -11.18
C VAL A 241 -9.97 6.52 -11.89
N GLN A 242 -9.84 7.18 -13.04
CA GLN A 242 -11.01 7.69 -13.78
C GLN A 242 -11.99 6.58 -14.12
N LYS A 243 -11.49 5.44 -14.62
CA LYS A 243 -12.32 4.28 -14.91
C LYS A 243 -13.02 3.76 -13.65
N ARG A 244 -12.30 3.66 -12.52
CA ARG A 244 -12.88 3.20 -11.25
C ARG A 244 -14.02 4.11 -10.79
N MET A 245 -13.86 5.42 -10.90
CA MET A 245 -14.92 6.37 -10.54
C MET A 245 -16.15 6.22 -11.45
N SER A 246 -15.95 5.93 -12.74
CA SER A 246 -17.05 5.63 -13.67
C SER A 246 -17.73 4.29 -13.37
N GLU A 247 -16.98 3.25 -13.01
CA GLU A 247 -17.56 1.96 -12.58
C GLU A 247 -18.39 2.10 -11.29
N LEU A 248 -18.03 3.04 -10.41
CA LEU A 248 -18.75 3.34 -9.17
C LEU A 248 -19.78 4.47 -9.31
N GLU A 249 -20.12 4.86 -10.53
CA GLU A 249 -21.05 5.96 -10.80
C GLU A 249 -22.38 5.79 -10.05
N ASN A 250 -22.98 4.59 -10.07
CA ASN A 250 -24.24 4.32 -9.38
C ASN A 250 -24.12 4.46 -7.85
N PHE A 251 -23.00 4.01 -7.29
CA PHE A 251 -22.73 4.15 -5.85
C PHE A 251 -22.60 5.63 -5.45
N PHE A 252 -21.79 6.40 -6.19
CA PHE A 252 -21.59 7.81 -5.88
C PHE A 252 -22.86 8.64 -6.14
N LYS A 253 -23.61 8.37 -7.22
CA LYS A 253 -24.89 9.03 -7.48
C LYS A 253 -25.94 8.74 -6.41
N SER A 254 -26.11 7.47 -6.01
CA SER A 254 -27.13 7.11 -5.01
C SER A 254 -26.82 7.66 -3.62
N LYS A 255 -25.54 7.71 -3.23
CA LYS A 255 -25.13 8.17 -1.90
C LYS A 255 -24.87 9.67 -1.82
N TYR A 256 -24.36 10.27 -2.90
CA TYR A 256 -23.85 11.63 -2.93
C TYR A 256 -24.40 12.51 -4.05
N GLU A 257 -25.26 12.00 -4.95
CA GLU A 257 -25.86 12.76 -6.06
C GLU A 257 -24.84 13.36 -7.06
N VAL A 258 -23.55 13.05 -6.90
CA VAL A 258 -22.45 13.51 -7.74
C VAL A 258 -21.53 12.35 -8.08
N VAL A 259 -20.77 12.46 -9.18
CA VAL A 259 -19.75 11.49 -9.58
C VAL A 259 -18.40 12.18 -9.55
N PRO A 260 -17.39 11.66 -8.82
CA PRO A 260 -16.09 12.29 -8.73
C PRO A 260 -15.36 12.26 -10.08
N GLN A 261 -14.81 13.40 -10.47
CA GLN A 261 -14.00 13.56 -11.68
C GLN A 261 -12.69 14.27 -11.34
N PHE A 262 -11.59 13.80 -11.92
CA PHE A 262 -10.26 14.30 -11.58
C PHE A 262 -9.57 14.96 -12.77
N LYS A 263 -8.83 16.03 -12.47
CA LYS A 263 -7.78 16.56 -13.32
C LYS A 263 -6.43 16.25 -12.70
N ALA A 264 -5.40 16.03 -13.52
CA ALA A 264 -4.08 15.75 -13.01
C ALA A 264 -2.97 16.46 -13.78
N GLY A 265 -1.94 16.87 -13.04
CA GLY A 265 -0.65 17.29 -13.58
C GLY A 265 0.43 16.30 -13.18
N LEU A 266 1.32 15.92 -14.11
CA LEU A 266 2.43 15.01 -13.87
C LEU A 266 3.76 15.61 -14.33
N HIS A 267 4.76 15.56 -13.47
CA HIS A 267 6.08 16.09 -13.79
C HIS A 267 7.19 15.32 -13.05
N ILE A 268 8.40 15.38 -13.60
CA ILE A 268 9.59 14.73 -13.08
C ILE A 268 10.67 15.76 -12.81
N GLY A 269 11.36 15.62 -11.69
CA GLY A 269 12.44 16.53 -11.33
C GLY A 269 13.20 16.07 -10.09
N GLU A 270 14.25 16.82 -9.78
CA GLU A 270 15.03 16.62 -8.57
C GLU A 270 14.28 17.14 -7.34
N VAL A 271 14.44 16.43 -6.24
CA VAL A 271 13.77 16.73 -4.98
C VAL A 271 14.66 16.35 -3.81
N ALA A 272 14.69 17.22 -2.81
CA ALA A 272 15.29 16.95 -1.52
C ALA A 272 14.23 16.35 -0.58
N ILE A 273 14.48 15.13 -0.10
CA ILE A 273 13.64 14.42 0.87
C ILE A 273 14.24 14.62 2.25
N THR A 274 13.47 15.17 3.19
CA THR A 274 13.95 15.40 4.56
C THR A 274 12.83 15.27 5.58
N GLU A 275 13.19 14.90 6.80
CA GLU A 275 12.32 15.05 7.97
C GLU A 275 12.24 16.54 8.31
N VAL A 276 11.02 17.07 8.43
CA VAL A 276 10.72 18.44 8.87
C VAL A 276 9.94 18.41 10.16
N GLY A 277 10.09 19.46 10.96
CA GLY A 277 9.41 19.59 12.24
C GLY A 277 10.33 19.29 13.43
N GLY A 278 9.95 19.83 14.59
CA GLY A 278 10.79 19.86 15.79
C GLY A 278 10.41 18.81 16.82
N VAL A 279 10.18 19.25 18.05
CA VAL A 279 9.82 18.39 19.19
C VAL A 279 8.33 17.99 19.14
N LEU A 280 7.48 18.83 18.56
CA LEU A 280 6.02 18.66 18.59
C LEU A 280 5.49 17.65 17.55
N LYS A 281 6.03 17.70 16.33
CA LYS A 281 5.61 16.85 15.22
C LYS A 281 6.74 16.79 14.19
N ARG A 282 6.95 15.62 13.62
CA ARG A 282 7.89 15.40 12.52
C ARG A 282 7.17 14.72 11.37
N GLU A 283 7.44 15.18 10.15
CA GLU A 283 6.86 14.64 8.92
C GLU A 283 7.94 14.57 7.84
N LEU A 284 7.75 13.69 6.85
CA LEU A 284 8.61 13.70 5.67
C LEU A 284 8.11 14.77 4.71
N ALA A 285 9.01 15.66 4.31
CA ALA A 285 8.74 16.66 3.30
C ALA A 285 9.60 16.43 2.06
N PHE A 286 9.00 16.74 0.91
CA PHE A 286 9.66 16.81 -0.38
C PHE A 286 9.83 18.28 -0.75
N HIS A 287 11.06 18.77 -0.71
CA HIS A 287 11.40 20.14 -1.10
C HIS A 287 12.03 20.13 -2.49
N GLY A 288 11.42 20.85 -3.40
CA GLY A 288 11.94 20.98 -4.75
C GLY A 288 10.96 21.70 -5.63
N ASP A 289 11.51 22.35 -6.64
CA ASP A 289 10.73 23.02 -7.67
C ASP A 289 9.79 22.04 -8.41
N VAL A 290 10.15 20.74 -8.48
CA VAL A 290 9.30 19.70 -9.05
C VAL A 290 7.91 19.65 -8.42
N VAL A 291 7.79 19.74 -7.09
CA VAL A 291 6.50 19.63 -6.38
C VAL A 291 5.58 20.81 -6.77
N ASN A 292 6.11 22.03 -6.70
CA ASN A 292 5.39 23.24 -7.04
C ASN A 292 5.05 23.31 -8.54
N THR A 293 5.95 22.82 -9.40
CA THR A 293 5.74 22.76 -10.84
C THR A 293 4.61 21.81 -11.17
N THR A 294 4.59 20.62 -10.57
CA THR A 294 3.50 19.65 -10.78
C THR A 294 2.15 20.23 -10.38
N ALA A 295 2.06 20.89 -9.22
CA ALA A 295 0.82 21.54 -8.76
C ALA A 295 0.34 22.59 -9.78
N ARG A 296 1.26 23.40 -10.31
CA ARG A 296 0.95 24.41 -11.33
C ARG A 296 0.50 23.78 -12.65
N ILE A 297 1.11 22.68 -13.08
CA ILE A 297 0.67 21.93 -14.27
C ILE A 297 -0.76 21.42 -14.05
N CYS A 298 -1.09 20.90 -12.87
CA CYS A 298 -2.45 20.48 -12.54
C CYS A 298 -3.44 21.64 -12.60
N ALA A 299 -3.05 22.83 -12.14
CA ALA A 299 -3.88 24.03 -12.25
C ALA A 299 -4.11 24.46 -13.72
N GLU A 300 -3.14 24.28 -14.61
CA GLU A 300 -3.29 24.56 -16.05
C GLU A 300 -4.32 23.63 -16.72
N CYS A 301 -4.53 22.41 -16.20
CA CYS A 301 -5.60 21.51 -16.68
C CYS A 301 -6.98 22.18 -16.63
N ARG A 302 -7.23 23.05 -15.64
CA ARG A 302 -8.49 23.81 -15.54
C ARG A 302 -8.60 24.85 -16.65
N LYS A 303 -7.54 25.62 -16.90
CA LYS A 303 -7.51 26.69 -17.91
C LYS A 303 -7.57 26.18 -19.35
N LEU A 304 -6.89 25.07 -19.61
CA LEU A 304 -6.81 24.45 -20.93
C LEU A 304 -7.97 23.50 -21.21
N ASN A 305 -8.85 23.29 -20.22
CA ASN A 305 -9.92 22.31 -20.26
C ASN A 305 -9.45 20.88 -20.62
N GLU A 306 -8.25 20.52 -20.18
CA GLU A 306 -7.69 19.19 -20.35
C GLU A 306 -7.79 18.42 -19.03
N SER A 307 -7.96 17.10 -19.08
CA SER A 307 -8.06 16.26 -17.88
C SER A 307 -6.69 15.84 -17.36
N PHE A 308 -5.70 15.67 -18.23
CA PHE A 308 -4.38 15.17 -17.85
C PHE A 308 -3.25 15.81 -18.65
N LEU A 309 -2.40 16.56 -17.96
CA LEU A 309 -1.23 17.20 -18.54
C LEU A 309 0.06 16.65 -17.95
N ILE A 310 1.05 16.47 -18.80
CA ILE A 310 2.41 16.09 -18.43
C ILE A 310 3.42 17.08 -18.99
N SER A 311 4.50 17.31 -18.25
CA SER A 311 5.62 18.14 -18.71
C SER A 311 6.41 17.46 -19.84
N LYS A 312 7.07 18.25 -20.70
CA LYS A 312 8.04 17.77 -21.70
C LYS A 312 9.15 16.89 -21.12
N GLU A 313 9.67 17.25 -19.95
CA GLU A 313 10.76 16.52 -19.30
C GLU A 313 10.36 15.08 -19.00
N LEU A 314 9.10 14.87 -18.61
CA LEU A 314 8.56 13.54 -18.38
C LEU A 314 8.21 12.83 -19.69
N SER A 315 7.60 13.53 -20.65
CA SER A 315 7.24 12.91 -21.93
C SER A 315 8.49 12.37 -22.65
N GLY A 316 9.61 13.09 -22.61
CA GLY A 316 10.89 12.66 -23.17
C GLY A 316 11.53 11.45 -22.47
N MET A 317 11.11 11.11 -21.25
CA MET A 317 11.59 9.92 -20.51
C MET A 317 10.78 8.65 -20.82
N ILE A 318 9.61 8.79 -21.44
CA ILE A 318 8.75 7.67 -21.78
C ILE A 318 9.25 7.06 -23.09
N LYS A 319 9.91 5.90 -22.99
CA LYS A 319 10.45 5.18 -24.16
C LYS A 319 9.40 4.32 -24.86
N ASP A 320 8.69 3.52 -24.07
CA ASP A 320 7.65 2.61 -24.55
C ASP A 320 6.31 3.13 -24.03
N LEU A 321 5.63 3.96 -24.82
CA LEU A 321 4.26 4.35 -24.53
C LEU A 321 3.33 3.20 -24.93
N ASP A 322 2.51 2.71 -24.00
CA ASP A 322 1.46 1.75 -24.32
C ASP A 322 0.62 2.24 -25.51
N GLU A 323 0.31 1.35 -26.44
CA GLU A 323 -0.47 1.62 -27.67
C GLU A 323 -1.82 2.28 -27.35
N ASN A 324 -2.32 2.04 -26.13
CA ASN A 324 -3.52 2.62 -25.56
C ASN A 324 -3.47 4.14 -25.39
N PHE A 325 -2.31 4.77 -25.45
CA PHE A 325 -2.16 6.21 -25.22
C PHE A 325 -1.67 6.97 -26.45
N SER A 326 -2.03 8.24 -26.53
CA SER A 326 -1.34 9.25 -27.33
C SER A 326 -0.92 10.41 -26.44
N ILE A 327 0.25 10.96 -26.73
CA ILE A 327 0.78 12.16 -26.10
C ILE A 327 0.85 13.24 -27.18
N GLN A 328 0.22 14.38 -26.96
CA GLN A 328 0.14 15.49 -27.92
C GLN A 328 0.59 16.79 -27.25
N SER A 329 1.44 17.57 -27.92
CA SER A 329 1.85 18.88 -27.40
C SER A 329 0.65 19.82 -27.38
N VAL A 330 0.48 20.53 -26.26
CA VAL A 330 -0.53 21.58 -26.06
C VAL A 330 0.11 22.96 -26.22
N GLY A 331 1.44 23.03 -26.28
CA GLY A 331 2.21 24.27 -26.41
C GLY A 331 3.04 24.59 -25.18
N LYS A 332 3.67 25.77 -25.21
CA LYS A 332 4.52 26.30 -24.15
C LYS A 332 3.76 27.27 -23.27
N PHE A 333 3.95 27.17 -21.97
CA PHE A 333 3.24 27.97 -20.99
C PHE A 333 4.19 28.56 -19.96
N ASN A 334 3.96 29.83 -19.61
CA ASN A 334 4.59 30.48 -18.48
C ASN A 334 3.80 30.14 -17.21
N LEU A 335 4.26 29.11 -16.49
CA LEU A 335 3.67 28.80 -15.19
C LEU A 335 3.99 29.92 -14.19
N ARG A 336 3.00 30.34 -13.40
CA ARG A 336 3.16 31.41 -12.41
C ARG A 336 4.40 31.17 -11.55
N GLY A 337 5.33 32.13 -11.50
CA GLY A 337 6.55 32.02 -10.69
C GLY A 337 7.62 31.08 -11.26
N LYS A 338 7.59 30.82 -12.58
CA LYS A 338 8.70 30.24 -13.35
C LYS A 338 9.30 31.30 -14.25
N ILE A 339 10.61 31.23 -14.43
CA ILE A 339 11.36 32.10 -15.36
C ILE A 339 11.26 31.55 -16.78
N ASN A 340 11.34 30.23 -16.93
CA ASN A 340 11.32 29.57 -18.23
C ASN A 340 9.94 28.97 -18.53
N GLU A 341 9.54 29.06 -19.80
CA GLU A 341 8.37 28.35 -20.31
C GLU A 341 8.55 26.83 -20.20
N ILE A 342 7.47 26.15 -19.86
CA ILE A 342 7.40 24.69 -19.87
C ILE A 342 6.43 24.27 -20.97
N GLU A 343 6.88 23.36 -21.82
CA GLU A 343 6.00 22.74 -22.81
C GLU A 343 5.19 21.62 -22.16
N LEU A 344 3.87 21.68 -22.34
CA LEU A 344 2.93 20.73 -21.77
C LEU A 344 2.38 19.83 -22.86
N PHE A 345 2.12 18.59 -22.49
CA PHE A 345 1.53 17.58 -23.35
C PHE A 345 0.27 17.03 -22.69
N LYS A 346 -0.80 16.86 -23.46
CA LYS A 346 -1.96 16.10 -23.02
C LYS A 346 -1.78 14.63 -23.31
N VAL A 347 -2.26 13.80 -22.39
CA VAL A 347 -2.29 12.35 -22.57
C VAL A 347 -3.73 11.93 -22.80
N ILE A 348 -3.97 11.24 -23.90
CA ILE A 348 -5.29 10.79 -24.31
C ILE A 348 -5.31 9.28 -24.31
N TRP A 349 -6.36 8.70 -23.75
CA TRP A 349 -6.65 7.29 -23.92
C TRP A 349 -7.29 7.05 -25.31
N LYS A 350 -6.68 6.21 -26.13
CA LYS A 350 -7.23 5.73 -27.40
C LYS A 350 -8.26 4.62 -27.12
N CYS A 351 -9.53 4.98 -27.17
CA CYS A 351 -10.61 4.07 -26.82
C CYS A 351 -10.83 3.06 -27.96
N ASN A 352 -10.25 1.85 -27.86
CA ASN A 352 -10.62 0.69 -28.69
C ASN A 352 -11.17 -0.44 -27.81
N ALA A 353 -12.11 -1.24 -28.34
CA ALA A 353 -12.79 -2.31 -27.62
C ALA A 353 -11.82 -3.33 -26.98
N ASP A 354 -10.69 -3.62 -27.63
CA ASP A 354 -9.65 -4.54 -27.13
C ASP A 354 -8.85 -3.96 -25.95
N ASN A 355 -8.70 -2.63 -25.88
CA ASN A 355 -7.88 -1.94 -24.87
C ASN A 355 -8.54 -2.02 -23.48
N ASN A 356 -9.87 -2.00 -23.43
CA ASN A 356 -10.64 -2.17 -22.20
C ASN A 356 -10.50 -3.59 -21.62
N LYS A 357 -10.38 -4.61 -22.49
CA LYS A 357 -10.16 -6.00 -22.10
C LYS A 357 -8.72 -6.21 -21.61
N LYS A 358 -7.72 -5.65 -22.31
CA LYS A 358 -6.30 -5.75 -21.94
C LYS A 358 -6.00 -5.08 -20.59
N MET A 359 -6.57 -3.90 -20.28
CA MET A 359 -6.40 -3.30 -18.94
C MET A 359 -7.04 -4.17 -17.84
N LYS A 360 -8.26 -4.70 -18.07
CA LYS A 360 -8.90 -5.66 -17.15
C LYS A 360 -8.01 -6.88 -16.90
N GLU A 361 -7.37 -7.40 -17.95
CA GLU A 361 -6.50 -8.58 -17.87
C GLU A 361 -5.11 -8.32 -17.24
N ASP A 362 -4.51 -7.14 -17.47
CA ASP A 362 -3.15 -6.83 -17.00
C ASP A 362 -3.12 -6.22 -15.58
N TYR A 363 -4.19 -5.53 -15.17
CA TYR A 363 -4.23 -4.80 -13.88
C TYR A 363 -5.32 -5.29 -12.92
N PHE A 364 -6.38 -5.93 -13.41
CA PHE A 364 -7.57 -6.28 -12.61
C PHE A 364 -7.90 -7.79 -12.57
N LYS A 365 -6.92 -8.68 -12.81
CA LYS A 365 -7.06 -10.13 -12.61
C LYS A 365 -7.17 -10.53 -11.13
N ASP A 366 -8.25 -10.13 -10.47
CA ASP A 366 -8.79 -10.79 -9.29
C ASP A 366 -10.32 -10.65 -9.37
N ASP A 367 -10.97 -11.67 -9.95
CA ASP A 367 -12.43 -11.87 -9.96
C ASP A 367 -13.06 -11.87 -8.55
N GLU A 368 -12.26 -11.74 -7.50
CA GLU A 368 -12.66 -11.61 -6.10
C GLU A 368 -13.24 -10.22 -5.77
N ILE A 369 -12.86 -9.16 -6.51
CA ILE A 369 -13.37 -7.79 -6.27
C ILE A 369 -14.78 -7.64 -6.84
N ILE A 370 -15.06 -8.22 -8.01
CA ILE A 370 -16.43 -8.29 -8.57
C ILE A 370 -17.33 -9.13 -7.66
N LYS A 371 -16.83 -10.26 -7.15
CA LYS A 371 -17.57 -11.08 -6.16
C LYS A 371 -17.81 -10.36 -4.82
N ARG A 372 -16.96 -9.43 -4.41
CA ARG A 372 -17.18 -8.61 -3.20
C ARG A 372 -18.24 -7.54 -3.39
N LEU A 373 -18.41 -7.02 -4.61
CA LEU A 373 -19.46 -6.06 -4.92
C LEU A 373 -20.83 -6.76 -5.01
N GLU A 374 -20.88 -7.96 -5.60
CA GLU A 374 -22.10 -8.78 -5.65
C GLU A 374 -22.53 -9.36 -4.30
N ALA A 375 -21.61 -9.49 -3.33
CA ALA A 375 -21.89 -9.99 -1.98
C ALA A 375 -22.33 -8.89 -0.98
N VAL A 376 -22.37 -7.62 -1.41
CA VAL A 376 -22.94 -6.50 -0.63
C VAL A 376 -24.35 -6.14 -1.12
N GLU A 377 -24.76 -6.66 -2.28
CA GLU A 377 -26.14 -6.56 -2.81
C GLU A 377 -27.00 -7.81 -2.56
N LYS A 378 -26.59 -8.68 -1.62
CA LYS A 378 -27.41 -9.72 -1.01
C LYS A 378 -27.25 -9.69 0.50
#